data_AF-A0A816NCX7-F1
#
_entry.id   AF-A0A816NCX7-F1
#
_cell.length_a   1.000
_cell.length_b   1.000
_cell.length_c   1.000
_cell.angle_alpha   90.00
_cell.angle_beta   90.00
_cell.angle_gamma   90.00
#
_symmetry.space_group_name_H-M   'P 1'
#
loop_
_entity.id
_entity.type
_entity.pdbx_description
1 polymer ?
#
loop_
_entity_poly.entity_id
_entity_poly.type
_entity_poly.pdbx_seq_one_letter_code
_entity_poly.pdbx_strand_id
1 'polypeptide(L)'
;MNHFISIKFINYRVTSMKFFTKSSSTVQSKFELGNEMKSFNDKKQFKKALELFDKHMKNNIEVHSSLVITQALKACTHIKDVQRGSDIHRLISSRIQHDFHILASLLHFYS
;
A
#
# COMPACT_ATOMS: atom_id res chain seq x y z
N MET A 1 46.50 -13.77 -10.83
CA MET A 1 46.24 -14.09 -12.25
C MET A 1 44.72 -14.15 -12.40
N ASN A 2 44.12 -13.13 -13.02
CA ASN A 2 43.66 -13.15 -14.43
C ASN A 2 42.64 -14.29 -14.64
N HIS A 3 41.42 -14.13 -15.15
CA HIS A 3 40.89 -13.16 -16.09
C HIS A 3 39.36 -13.40 -16.25
N PHE A 4 38.57 -12.33 -16.23
CA PHE A 4 37.49 -11.96 -17.16
C PHE A 4 36.70 -13.03 -18.00
N ILE A 5 35.36 -12.84 -17.97
CA ILE A 5 34.36 -12.87 -19.08
C ILE A 5 33.70 -14.21 -19.46
N SER A 6 32.38 -14.31 -19.23
CA SER A 6 31.41 -14.30 -20.35
C SER A 6 29.96 -14.32 -19.86
N ILE A 7 29.30 -13.21 -20.17
CA ILE A 7 27.86 -13.03 -20.28
C ILE A 7 27.30 -14.11 -21.21
N LYS A 8 26.38 -14.95 -20.72
CA LYS A 8 25.47 -15.70 -21.60
C LYS A 8 24.15 -14.94 -21.69
N PHE A 9 23.96 -14.38 -22.88
CA PHE A 9 22.77 -13.74 -23.40
C PHE A 9 21.49 -14.57 -23.15
N ILE A 10 20.48 -13.88 -22.61
CA ILE A 10 19.13 -13.69 -23.19
C ILE A 10 18.30 -14.95 -23.56
N ASN A 11 17.14 -15.03 -22.90
CA ASN A 11 15.90 -15.72 -23.30
C ASN A 11 15.91 -17.24 -23.39
N TYR A 12 15.61 -17.89 -22.26
CA TYR A 12 14.67 -19.01 -22.29
C TYR A 12 13.41 -18.64 -21.52
N ARG A 13 12.29 -18.76 -22.24
CA ARG A 13 10.94 -18.33 -21.90
C ARG A 13 10.49 -18.80 -20.51
N VAL A 14 9.81 -17.87 -19.83
CA VAL A 14 8.56 -18.06 -19.07
C VAL A 14 8.08 -19.52 -19.01
N THR A 15 8.18 -20.14 -17.83
CA THR A 15 7.18 -20.98 -17.14
C THR A 15 7.88 -21.97 -16.20
N SER A 16 8.06 -21.56 -14.95
CA SER A 16 8.27 -22.39 -13.74
C SER A 16 8.12 -21.43 -12.56
N MET A 17 6.91 -21.02 -12.19
CA MET A 17 5.98 -21.76 -11.34
C MET A 17 6.73 -22.48 -10.19
N LYS A 18 6.50 -21.94 -8.98
CA LYS A 18 6.96 -22.39 -7.65
C LYS A 18 8.31 -21.83 -7.15
N PHE A 19 8.34 -20.52 -6.85
CA PHE A 19 9.06 -20.09 -5.64
C PHE A 19 8.13 -20.24 -4.45
N PHE A 20 8.16 -21.45 -3.88
CA PHE A 20 7.75 -21.72 -2.52
C PHE A 20 8.60 -20.85 -1.58
N THR A 21 7.98 -19.93 -0.85
CA THR A 21 8.32 -19.74 0.57
C THR A 21 7.02 -19.54 1.34
N LYS A 22 6.56 -20.63 1.95
CA LYS A 22 5.73 -20.56 3.14
C LYS A 22 6.67 -20.14 4.29
N SER A 23 6.31 -19.06 5.00
CA SER A 23 6.85 -18.51 6.27
C SER A 23 7.71 -17.23 6.24
N SER A 24 7.03 -16.06 6.19
CA SER A 24 7.33 -14.88 7.02
C SER A 24 6.10 -13.93 7.03
N SER A 25 5.12 -14.25 7.87
CA SER A 25 3.69 -13.92 7.65
C SER A 25 3.25 -12.47 7.83
N THR A 26 4.14 -11.50 8.10
CA THR A 26 3.72 -10.13 8.51
C THR A 26 4.30 -8.99 7.68
N VAL A 27 5.40 -9.19 6.96
CA VAL A 27 6.09 -8.12 6.20
C VAL A 27 5.62 -8.05 4.75
N GLN A 28 5.44 -9.20 4.08
CA GLN A 28 4.96 -9.27 2.69
C GLN A 28 3.52 -8.73 2.54
N SER A 29 2.64 -9.12 3.48
CA SER A 29 1.20 -8.83 3.43
C SER A 29 0.87 -7.33 3.42
N LYS A 30 1.66 -6.49 4.08
CA LYS A 30 1.42 -5.04 4.13
C LYS A 30 1.77 -4.31 2.83
N PHE A 31 2.85 -4.76 2.17
CA PHE A 31 3.26 -4.19 0.88
C PHE A 31 2.29 -4.59 -0.23
N GLU A 32 1.77 -5.82 -0.17
CA GLU A 32 0.71 -6.30 -1.05
C GLU A 32 -0.58 -5.49 -0.89
N LEU A 33 -1.01 -5.22 0.34
CA LEU A 33 -2.22 -4.43 0.64
C LEU A 33 -2.19 -3.03 -0.01
N GLY A 34 -1.11 -2.28 0.17
CA GLY A 34 -0.99 -0.91 -0.36
C GLY A 34 -1.06 -0.87 -1.89
N ASN A 35 -0.43 -1.84 -2.57
CA ASN A 35 -0.47 -1.95 -4.03
C ASN A 35 -1.84 -2.37 -4.55
N GLU A 36 -2.53 -3.27 -3.84
CA GLU A 36 -3.89 -3.69 -4.21
C GLU A 36 -4.89 -2.55 -4.04
N MET A 37 -4.82 -1.81 -2.92
CA MET A 37 -5.62 -0.59 -2.72
C MET A 37 -5.36 0.44 -3.82
N LYS A 38 -4.08 0.64 -4.20
CA LYS A 38 -3.71 1.51 -5.31
C LYS A 38 -4.37 1.05 -6.62
N SER A 39 -4.32 -0.25 -6.93
CA SER A 39 -4.97 -0.84 -8.11
C SER A 39 -6.48 -0.59 -8.14
N PHE A 40 -7.17 -0.71 -6.99
CA PHE A 40 -8.59 -0.36 -6.89
C PHE A 40 -8.85 1.13 -7.12
N ASN A 41 -8.06 2.00 -6.51
CA ASN A 41 -8.17 3.45 -6.68
C ASN A 41 -7.92 3.89 -8.13
N ASP A 42 -6.91 3.33 -8.80
CA ASP A 42 -6.59 3.62 -10.20
C ASP A 42 -7.74 3.21 -11.14
N LYS A 43 -8.49 2.17 -10.76
CA LYS A 43 -9.72 1.72 -11.45
C LYS A 43 -10.98 2.46 -10.99
N LYS A 44 -10.85 3.52 -10.17
CA LYS A 44 -11.95 4.27 -9.55
C LYS A 44 -12.89 3.43 -8.67
N GLN A 45 -12.43 2.29 -8.18
CA GLN A 45 -13.17 1.38 -7.31
C GLN A 45 -12.93 1.74 -5.83
N PHE A 46 -13.16 3.01 -5.48
CA PHE A 46 -12.79 3.58 -4.18
C PHE A 46 -13.43 2.87 -2.99
N LYS A 47 -14.71 2.46 -3.12
CA LYS A 47 -15.40 1.68 -2.08
C LYS A 47 -14.71 0.34 -1.82
N LYS A 48 -14.27 -0.37 -2.88
CA LYS A 48 -13.53 -1.63 -2.74
C LYS A 48 -12.17 -1.44 -2.09
N ALA A 49 -11.48 -0.33 -2.40
CA ALA A 49 -10.23 0.02 -1.74
C ALA A 49 -10.43 0.19 -0.23
N LEU A 50 -11.51 0.86 0.19
CA LEU A 50 -11.84 1.04 1.61
C LEU A 50 -12.34 -0.26 2.27
N GLU A 51 -13.15 -1.07 1.59
CA GLU A 51 -13.53 -2.40 2.10
C GLU A 51 -12.29 -3.28 2.35
N LEU A 52 -11.30 -3.23 1.45
CA LEU A 52 -10.05 -3.95 1.62
C LEU A 52 -9.24 -3.39 2.81
N PHE A 53 -9.17 -2.06 2.95
CA PHE A 53 -8.57 -1.41 4.10
C PHE A 53 -9.21 -1.86 5.42
N ASP A 54 -10.55 -1.86 5.47
CA ASP A 54 -11.34 -2.20 6.66
C ASP A 54 -11.12 -3.64 7.13
N LYS A 55 -11.03 -4.57 6.18
CA LYS A 55 -10.72 -5.97 6.46
C LYS A 55 -9.37 -6.13 7.17
N HIS A 56 -8.41 -5.25 6.88
CA HIS A 56 -7.06 -5.31 7.44
C HIS A 56 -6.86 -4.36 8.63
N MET A 57 -7.74 -3.37 8.82
CA MET A 57 -7.68 -2.40 9.92
C MET A 57 -7.87 -3.02 11.30
N LYS A 58 -8.46 -4.22 11.38
CA LYS A 58 -8.61 -5.00 12.63
C LYS A 58 -7.27 -5.33 13.31
N ASN A 59 -6.15 -5.18 12.60
CA ASN A 59 -4.81 -5.56 13.08
C ASN A 59 -3.93 -4.37 13.54
N ASN A 60 -4.54 -3.22 13.87
CA ASN A 60 -3.91 -1.93 14.24
C ASN A 60 -3.41 -1.10 13.05
N ILE A 61 -4.07 0.05 12.84
CA ILE A 61 -3.77 1.01 11.78
C ILE A 61 -2.38 1.64 11.87
N GLU A 62 -1.84 1.78 13.08
CA GLU A 62 -0.50 2.32 13.33
C GLU A 62 0.58 1.52 12.61
N VAL A 63 0.34 0.23 12.40
CA VAL A 63 1.30 -0.71 11.81
C VAL A 63 1.22 -0.75 10.28
N HIS A 64 0.30 -0.02 9.66
CA HIS A 64 0.16 0.08 8.20
C HIS A 64 1.19 1.05 7.59
N SER A 65 1.62 0.74 6.37
CA SER A 65 2.56 1.59 5.62
C SER A 65 1.91 2.92 5.22
N SER A 66 2.75 3.92 4.95
CA SER A 66 2.33 5.22 4.41
C SER A 66 1.48 5.05 3.14
N LEU A 67 1.85 4.11 2.27
CA LEU A 67 1.10 3.80 1.06
C LEU A 67 -0.34 3.38 1.35
N VAL A 68 -0.57 2.52 2.35
CA VAL A 68 -1.93 2.07 2.71
C VAL A 68 -2.78 3.25 3.19
N ILE A 69 -2.21 4.10 4.07
CA ILE A 69 -2.91 5.28 4.61
C ILE A 69 -3.23 6.29 3.51
N THR A 70 -2.27 6.60 2.64
CA THR A 70 -2.46 7.54 1.54
C THR A 70 -3.50 7.03 0.53
N GLN A 71 -3.52 5.72 0.24
CA GLN A 71 -4.56 5.14 -0.61
C GLN A 71 -5.95 5.14 0.05
N ALA A 72 -6.04 4.94 1.37
CA ALA A 72 -7.29 5.04 2.11
C ALA A 72 -7.84 6.49 2.05
N LEU A 73 -7.00 7.48 2.36
CA LEU A 73 -7.39 8.90 2.30
C LEU A 73 -7.81 9.32 0.89
N LYS A 74 -7.06 8.91 -0.15
CA LYS A 74 -7.44 9.13 -1.55
C LYS A 74 -8.83 8.58 -1.87
N ALA A 75 -9.13 7.36 -1.41
CA ALA A 75 -10.44 6.77 -1.61
C ALA A 75 -11.54 7.58 -0.90
N CYS A 76 -11.31 7.98 0.36
CA CYS A 76 -12.23 8.84 1.13
C CYS A 76 -12.51 10.17 0.43
N THR A 77 -11.49 10.84 -0.12
CA THR A 77 -11.65 12.09 -0.90
C THR A 77 -12.61 11.89 -2.07
N HIS A 78 -12.40 10.83 -2.86
CA HIS A 78 -13.19 10.59 -4.06
C HIS A 78 -14.65 10.22 -3.78
N ILE A 79 -14.94 9.53 -2.67
CA ILE A 79 -16.31 9.21 -2.27
C ILE A 79 -16.94 10.25 -1.34
N LYS A 80 -16.19 11.32 -1.00
CA LYS A 80 -16.59 12.39 -0.08
C LYS A 80 -16.97 11.89 1.33
N ASP A 81 -16.30 10.85 1.80
CA ASP A 81 -16.50 10.29 3.14
C ASP A 81 -15.59 11.02 4.15
N VAL A 82 -16.04 12.21 4.55
CA VAL A 82 -15.28 13.09 5.45
C VAL A 82 -15.14 12.50 6.83
N GLN A 83 -16.21 11.86 7.33
CA GLN A 83 -16.22 11.25 8.65
C GLN A 83 -15.13 10.19 8.75
N ARG A 84 -15.05 9.30 7.75
CA ARG A 84 -14.06 8.23 7.75
C ARG A 84 -12.63 8.72 7.62
N GLY A 85 -12.36 9.70 6.76
CA GLY A 85 -11.01 10.26 6.65
C GLY A 85 -10.60 11.02 7.91
N SER A 86 -11.55 11.65 8.63
CA SER A 86 -11.29 12.24 9.95
C SER A 86 -10.96 11.18 11.01
N ASP A 87 -11.62 10.02 10.98
CA ASP A 87 -11.29 8.91 11.88
C ASP A 87 -9.88 8.37 11.60
N ILE A 88 -9.52 8.19 10.32
CA ILE A 88 -8.16 7.80 9.92
C ILE A 88 -7.15 8.84 10.39
N HIS A 89 -7.42 10.14 10.19
CA HIS A 89 -6.57 11.24 10.65
C HIS A 89 -6.31 11.16 12.15
N ARG A 90 -7.35 11.00 12.97
CA ARG A 90 -7.23 10.88 14.43
C ARG A 90 -6.32 9.72 14.84
N LEU A 91 -6.46 8.58 14.17
CA LEU A 91 -5.71 7.36 14.46
C LEU A 91 -4.23 7.42 14.08
N ILE A 92 -3.85 8.28 13.12
CA ILE A 92 -2.46 8.43 12.66
C ILE A 92 -1.81 9.74 13.13
N SER A 93 -2.46 10.48 14.02
CA SER A 93 -2.05 11.83 14.45
C SER A 93 -0.59 11.91 14.91
N SER A 94 -0.08 10.87 15.59
CA SER A 94 1.31 10.76 16.04
C SER A 94 2.32 10.58 14.90
N ARG A 95 1.91 10.12 13.72
CA ARG A 95 2.79 9.81 12.57
C ARG A 95 2.94 10.95 11.59
N ILE A 96 2.01 11.90 11.59
CA ILE A 96 1.94 12.98 10.58
C ILE A 96 3.24 13.79 10.54
N GLN A 97 3.86 14.03 11.70
CA GLN A 97 5.09 14.81 11.82
C GLN A 97 6.30 14.15 11.16
N HIS A 98 6.24 12.84 10.91
CA HIS A 98 7.37 12.05 10.42
C HIS A 98 7.15 11.48 9.02
N ASP A 99 5.99 11.74 8.40
CA ASP A 99 5.62 11.16 7.10
C ASP A 99 4.99 12.21 6.17
N PHE A 100 5.83 12.78 5.31
CA PHE A 100 5.41 13.80 4.34
C PHE A 100 4.35 13.29 3.37
N HIS A 101 4.36 12.01 2.99
CA HIS A 101 3.36 11.46 2.06
C HIS A 101 1.97 11.41 2.69
N ILE A 102 1.90 11.05 3.97
CA ILE A 102 0.66 11.10 4.75
C ILE A 102 0.19 12.55 4.87
N LEU A 103 1.08 13.49 5.22
CA LEU A 103 0.73 14.90 5.35
C LEU A 103 0.15 15.49 4.06
N ALA A 104 0.80 15.25 2.92
CA ALA A 104 0.32 15.71 1.61
C ALA A 104 -1.06 15.11 1.26
N SER A 105 -1.28 13.84 1.62
CA SER A 105 -2.56 13.17 1.37
C SER A 105 -3.68 13.71 2.27
N LEU A 106 -3.38 14.06 3.52
CA LEU A 106 -4.33 14.73 4.41
C LEU A 106 -4.69 16.13 3.91
N LEU A 107 -3.71 16.90 3.44
CA LEU A 107 -3.96 18.22 2.84
C LEU A 107 -4.91 18.10 1.65
N HIS A 108 -4.68 17.12 0.77
CA HIS A 108 -5.56 16.85 -0.37
C HIS A 108 -6.95 16.35 0.05
N PHE A 109 -7.07 15.68 1.19
CA PHE A 109 -8.35 15.19 1.70
C PHE A 109 -9.22 16.32 2.28
N TYR A 110 -8.61 17.31 2.93
CA TYR A 110 -9.33 18.44 3.53
C TYR A 110 -9.52 19.65 2.59
N SER A 111 -8.97 19.63 1.37
CA SER A 111 -9.18 20.65 0.34
C SER A 111 -10.53 20.50 -0.36
#